data_AF-K7FSG2-F1
#
_entry.id   AF-K7FSG2-F1
#
_cell.length_a   1.000
_cell.length_b   1.000
_cell.length_c   1.000
_cell.angle_alpha   90.00
_cell.angle_beta   90.00
_cell.angle_gamma   90.00
#
_symmetry.space_group_name_H-M   'P 1'
#
loop_
_entity.id
_entity.type
_entity.pdbx_description
1 polymer ?
#
loop_
_entity_poly.entity_id
_entity_poly.type
_entity_poly.pdbx_seq_one_letter_code
_entity_poly.pdbx_strand_id
1 'polypeptide(L)'
;MGSFVFTVMNDIITTMFNKKFMEELFKPQELYSKKALRTVYDRLAHASIMRLNQASMDKLYDLMTMAFKYQVLLCPRPKDILLVTFNHLDAIKDFVRDAPNILNQVDETFRQLIDMYTCLSAGEFQLIRQTLLIFFQDMHIRVSIFLKDKVQNSNGRFVLPISGPVPWGTEVPGLIRMFNCNGDEVKRVEFTTGGNYVSPQREGSFDLYGDRVLKLGTNMYSVSRPVETHMSGASKNLASHTKENAAPNPLAKEELNFLARLMGGLEIKKPNGSEPGFRLNLFTTDEEEEYAALTRPEELSYKVINIQATQDQQQNKELARIMGEFEVADQPSQSISKGDDLLAMMDEL
;
A
#
# COMPACT_ATOMS: atom_id res chain seq x y z
N MET A 1 -11.55 9.02 20.08
CA MET A 1 -11.18 8.11 18.98
C MET A 1 -10.46 8.83 17.85
N GLY A 2 -10.95 9.97 17.36
CA GLY A 2 -10.30 10.73 16.27
C GLY A 2 -8.83 11.07 16.53
N SER A 3 -8.50 11.72 17.66
CA SER A 3 -7.12 12.12 17.97
C SER A 3 -6.13 10.96 18.01
N PHE A 4 -6.50 9.79 18.52
CA PHE A 4 -5.61 8.62 18.57
C PHE A 4 -5.31 8.07 17.17
N VAL A 5 -6.31 8.00 16.30
CA VAL A 5 -6.13 7.56 14.90
C VAL A 5 -5.24 8.54 14.14
N PHE A 6 -5.42 9.85 14.35
CA PHE A 6 -4.53 10.86 13.78
C PHE A 6 -3.08 10.72 14.25
N THR A 7 -2.85 10.50 15.55
CA THR A 7 -1.50 10.27 16.09
C THR A 7 -0.86 9.03 15.46
N VAL A 8 -1.57 7.91 15.41
CA VAL A 8 -1.06 6.66 14.81
C VAL A 8 -0.68 6.85 13.34
N MET A 9 -1.53 7.52 12.54
CA MET A 9 -1.24 7.80 11.13
C MET A 9 -0.03 8.73 10.99
N ASN A 10 0.05 9.79 11.78
CA ASN A 10 1.16 10.73 11.76
C ASN A 10 2.49 10.05 12.12
N ASP A 11 2.51 9.15 13.11
CA ASP A 11 3.72 8.42 13.52
C ASP A 11 4.22 7.47 12.40
N ILE A 12 3.29 6.73 11.77
CA ILE A 12 3.61 5.84 10.65
C ILE A 12 4.15 6.64 9.47
N ILE A 13 3.49 7.74 9.09
CA ILE A 13 3.89 8.55 7.94
C ILE A 13 5.22 9.27 8.24
N THR A 14 5.41 9.79 9.45
CA THR A 14 6.70 10.39 9.86
C THR A 14 7.86 9.40 9.73
N THR A 15 7.63 8.14 10.12
CA THR A 15 8.66 7.10 10.00
C THR A 15 8.89 6.69 8.55
N MET A 16 7.81 6.56 7.77
CA MET A 16 7.86 6.18 6.36
C MET A 16 8.56 7.22 5.47
N PHE A 17 8.43 8.51 5.80
CA PHE A 17 9.03 9.62 5.06
C PHE A 17 10.19 10.26 5.83
N ASN A 18 10.79 9.53 6.78
CA ASN A 18 11.97 10.01 7.48
C ASN A 18 13.09 10.28 6.47
N LYS A 19 13.70 11.47 6.56
CA LYS A 19 14.73 11.92 5.61
C LYS A 19 15.85 10.92 5.41
N LYS A 20 16.40 10.34 6.48
CA LYS A 20 17.52 9.39 6.38
C LYS A 20 17.08 8.09 5.71
N PHE A 21 15.91 7.59 6.08
CA PHE A 21 15.34 6.40 5.45
C PHE A 21 15.10 6.62 3.95
N MET A 22 14.55 7.78 3.56
CA MET A 22 14.34 8.13 2.15
C MET A 22 15.67 8.27 1.39
N GLU A 23 16.68 8.93 1.99
CA GLU A 23 18.02 9.05 1.41
C GLU A 23 18.67 7.69 1.13
N GLU A 24 18.47 6.70 1.99
CA GLU A 24 18.91 5.32 1.74
C GLU A 24 18.08 4.65 0.64
N LEU A 25 16.76 4.85 0.64
CA LEU A 25 15.86 4.23 -0.35
C LEU A 25 16.12 4.72 -1.78
N PHE A 26 16.52 5.98 -1.95
CA PHE A 26 16.82 6.59 -3.25
C PHE A 26 18.21 6.25 -3.79
N LYS A 27 19.03 5.50 -3.05
CA LYS A 27 20.30 5.01 -3.60
C LYS A 27 20.04 3.94 -4.65
N PRO A 28 20.84 3.91 -5.74
CA PRO A 28 20.79 2.82 -6.70
C PRO A 28 21.06 1.49 -5.99
N GLN A 29 20.08 0.61 -5.99
CA GLN A 29 20.15 -0.68 -5.32
C GLN A 29 19.31 -1.71 -6.04
N GLU A 30 19.68 -2.97 -5.90
CA GLU A 30 18.86 -4.08 -6.38
C GLU A 30 17.59 -4.21 -5.53
N LEU A 31 16.56 -4.82 -6.12
CA LEU A 31 15.31 -5.08 -5.41
C LEU A 31 15.58 -5.98 -4.18
N TYR A 32 15.05 -5.58 -3.03
CA TYR A 32 15.19 -6.39 -1.81
C TYR A 32 14.59 -7.79 -1.95
N SER A 33 15.14 -8.72 -1.18
CA SER A 33 14.53 -10.04 -1.02
C SER A 33 13.14 -9.92 -0.36
N LYS A 34 12.25 -10.88 -0.61
CA LYS A 34 10.92 -10.94 0.02
C LYS A 34 11.00 -10.88 1.54
N LYS A 35 12.01 -11.55 2.13
CA LYS A 35 12.27 -11.54 3.58
C LYS A 35 12.63 -10.14 4.08
N ALA A 36 13.55 -9.45 3.39
CA ALA A 36 13.96 -8.10 3.77
C ALA A 36 12.83 -7.08 3.63
N LEU A 37 12.07 -7.14 2.52
CA LEU A 37 10.89 -6.30 2.32
C LEU A 37 9.85 -6.51 3.43
N ARG A 38 9.61 -7.77 3.83
CA ARG A 38 8.72 -8.11 4.94
C ARG A 38 9.21 -7.51 6.26
N THR A 39 10.51 -7.53 6.54
CA THR A 39 11.09 -6.91 7.75
C THR A 39 10.90 -5.39 7.76
N VAL A 40 11.14 -4.71 6.65
CA VAL A 40 10.90 -3.26 6.53
C VAL A 40 9.41 -2.95 6.74
N TYR A 41 8.53 -3.75 6.14
CA TYR A 41 7.08 -3.61 6.30
C TYR A 41 6.64 -3.77 7.77
N ASP A 42 7.17 -4.77 8.47
CA ASP A 42 6.86 -5.05 9.87
C ASP A 42 7.26 -3.87 10.78
N ARG A 43 8.49 -3.34 10.58
CA ARG A 43 8.97 -2.17 11.31
C ARG A 43 8.11 -0.92 11.05
N LEU A 44 7.69 -0.70 9.81
CA LEU A 44 6.82 0.44 9.46
C LEU A 44 5.43 0.32 10.09
N ALA A 45 4.81 -0.86 10.05
CA ALA A 45 3.48 -1.08 10.62
C ALA A 45 3.48 -0.92 12.16
N HIS A 46 4.61 -1.25 12.80
CA HIS A 46 4.82 -1.11 14.25
C HIS A 46 5.58 0.17 14.64
N ALA A 47 5.73 1.13 13.73
CA ALA A 47 6.35 2.42 14.04
C ALA A 47 5.50 3.26 15.00
N SER A 48 4.20 2.98 15.08
CA SER A 48 3.29 3.62 16.03
C SER A 48 3.06 2.76 17.27
N ILE A 49 2.37 3.34 18.27
CA ILE A 49 1.95 2.66 19.49
C ILE A 49 1.05 1.44 19.21
N MET A 50 0.32 1.42 18.08
CA MET A 50 -0.54 0.29 17.73
C MET A 50 0.26 -0.96 17.35
N ARG A 51 0.03 -2.03 18.11
CA ARG A 51 0.63 -3.35 17.85
C ARG A 51 -0.42 -4.29 17.26
N LEU A 52 -0.16 -4.75 16.04
CA LEU A 52 -0.81 -5.91 15.44
C LEU A 52 -0.19 -7.21 15.96
N ASN A 53 -0.99 -8.26 16.07
CA ASN A 53 -0.47 -9.60 16.32
C ASN A 53 0.08 -10.22 15.03
N GLN A 54 0.84 -11.32 15.14
CA GLN A 54 1.49 -11.96 13.99
C GLN A 54 0.51 -12.34 12.88
N ALA A 55 -0.63 -12.93 13.22
CA ALA A 55 -1.63 -13.36 12.24
C ALA A 55 -2.22 -12.16 11.47
N SER A 56 -2.54 -11.08 12.17
CA SER A 56 -3.01 -9.83 11.55
C SER A 56 -1.93 -9.18 10.69
N MET A 57 -0.67 -9.22 11.12
CA MET A 57 0.48 -8.71 10.36
C MET A 57 0.72 -9.49 9.07
N ASP A 58 0.58 -10.82 9.11
CA ASP A 58 0.70 -11.67 7.91
C ASP A 58 -0.40 -11.34 6.90
N LYS A 59 -1.66 -11.29 7.36
CA LYS A 59 -2.80 -10.91 6.50
C LYS A 59 -2.64 -9.53 5.89
N LEU A 60 -2.17 -8.57 6.67
CA LEU A 60 -1.98 -7.20 6.20
C LEU A 60 -0.93 -7.14 5.07
N TYR A 61 0.18 -7.86 5.21
CA TYR A 61 1.19 -7.93 4.17
C TYR A 61 0.72 -8.68 2.93
N ASP A 62 0.03 -9.79 3.10
CA ASP A 62 -0.57 -10.53 1.99
C ASP A 62 -1.57 -9.68 1.21
N LEU A 63 -2.40 -8.92 1.93
CA LEU A 63 -3.34 -7.97 1.34
C LEU A 63 -2.61 -6.88 0.53
N MET A 64 -1.64 -6.21 1.15
CA MET A 64 -0.92 -5.10 0.51
C MET A 64 -0.12 -5.56 -0.71
N THR A 65 0.57 -6.70 -0.60
CA THR A 65 1.36 -7.26 -1.70
C THR A 65 0.48 -7.71 -2.86
N MET A 66 -0.65 -8.38 -2.59
CA MET A 66 -1.59 -8.77 -3.63
C MET A 66 -2.29 -7.57 -4.26
N ALA A 67 -2.62 -6.54 -3.48
CA ALA A 67 -3.19 -5.30 -4.01
C ALA A 67 -2.21 -4.56 -4.92
N PHE A 68 -0.96 -4.43 -4.51
CA PHE A 68 0.07 -3.81 -5.33
C PHE A 68 0.37 -4.63 -6.60
N LYS A 69 0.49 -5.96 -6.49
CA LYS A 69 0.60 -6.88 -7.64
C LYS A 69 -0.52 -6.64 -8.66
N TYR A 70 -1.76 -6.54 -8.18
CA TYR A 70 -2.92 -6.30 -9.02
C TYR A 70 -2.83 -4.94 -9.75
N GLN A 71 -2.44 -3.88 -9.05
CA GLN A 71 -2.28 -2.55 -9.66
C GLN A 71 -1.19 -2.53 -10.73
N VAL A 72 -0.04 -3.17 -10.50
CA VAL A 72 1.06 -3.26 -11.49
C VAL A 72 0.65 -4.06 -12.72
N LEU A 73 -0.14 -5.13 -12.54
CA LEU A 73 -0.70 -5.91 -13.66
C LEU A 73 -1.64 -5.06 -14.52
N LEU A 74 -2.46 -4.21 -13.90
CA LEU A 74 -3.43 -3.38 -14.60
C LEU A 74 -2.89 -2.10 -15.24
N CYS A 75 -1.65 -1.70 -14.94
CA CYS A 75 -1.06 -0.50 -15.55
C CYS A 75 -1.06 -0.60 -17.08
N PRO A 76 -1.73 0.31 -17.82
CA PRO A 76 -1.76 0.27 -19.29
C PRO A 76 -0.37 0.51 -19.88
N ARG A 77 0.35 1.52 -19.39
CA ARG A 77 1.74 1.82 -19.75
C ARG A 77 2.67 1.50 -18.58
N PRO A 78 3.93 1.11 -18.83
CA PRO A 78 4.91 0.94 -17.75
C PRO A 78 5.13 2.21 -16.93
N LYS A 79 5.10 3.38 -17.56
CA LYS A 79 5.20 4.69 -16.91
C LYS A 79 4.02 4.98 -15.96
N ASP A 80 2.87 4.35 -16.14
CA ASP A 80 1.69 4.57 -15.28
C ASP A 80 1.90 4.04 -13.85
N ILE A 81 2.92 3.21 -13.60
CA ILE A 81 3.34 2.83 -12.24
C ILE A 81 3.73 4.07 -11.42
N LEU A 82 4.32 5.08 -12.07
CA LEU A 82 4.65 6.34 -11.40
C LEU A 82 3.38 7.12 -11.02
N LEU A 83 2.34 7.10 -11.85
CA LEU A 83 1.04 7.69 -11.52
C LEU A 83 0.35 6.96 -10.36
N VAL A 84 0.49 5.64 -10.27
CA VAL A 84 0.03 4.85 -9.11
C VAL A 84 0.74 5.33 -7.84
N THR A 85 2.07 5.50 -7.89
CA THR A 85 2.85 6.04 -6.78
C THR A 85 2.39 7.45 -6.41
N PHE A 86 2.13 8.32 -7.38
CA PHE A 86 1.64 9.68 -7.13
C PHE A 86 0.24 9.70 -6.51
N ASN A 87 -0.66 8.82 -6.93
CA ASN A 87 -1.97 8.64 -6.26
C ASN A 87 -1.80 8.21 -4.79
N HIS A 88 -0.85 7.32 -4.48
CA HIS A 88 -0.55 6.97 -3.09
C HIS A 88 -0.03 8.18 -2.30
N LEU A 89 0.87 8.99 -2.87
CA LEU A 89 1.39 10.19 -2.21
C LEU A 89 0.32 11.26 -2.02
N ASP A 90 -0.55 11.48 -3.00
CA ASP A 90 -1.66 12.41 -2.89
C ASP A 90 -2.62 11.98 -1.76
N ALA A 91 -2.92 10.69 -1.64
CA ALA A 91 -3.70 10.16 -0.53
C ALA A 91 -2.98 10.30 0.83
N ILE A 92 -1.66 10.11 0.88
CA ILE A 92 -0.86 10.27 2.10
C ILE A 92 -0.84 11.74 2.54
N LYS A 93 -0.66 12.68 1.61
CA LYS A 93 -0.77 14.12 1.86
C LYS A 93 -2.12 14.46 2.49
N ASP A 94 -3.18 13.82 2.02
CA ASP A 94 -4.53 14.01 2.54
C ASP A 94 -4.68 13.59 4.01
N PHE A 95 -3.94 12.57 4.45
CA PHE A 95 -3.94 12.15 5.85
C PHE A 95 -3.18 13.11 6.78
N VAL A 96 -2.22 13.88 6.27
CA VAL A 96 -1.32 14.76 7.07
C VAL A 96 -1.49 16.24 6.77
N ARG A 97 -2.61 16.66 6.18
CA ARG A 97 -2.87 18.07 5.82
C ARG A 97 -2.73 19.03 7.01
N ASP A 98 -3.05 18.56 8.22
CA ASP A 98 -2.99 19.35 9.45
C ASP A 98 -1.61 19.32 10.14
N ALA A 99 -0.64 18.58 9.59
CA ALA A 99 0.72 18.41 10.13
C ALA A 99 1.77 18.93 9.13
N PRO A 100 2.04 20.25 9.10
CA PRO A 100 2.84 20.88 8.04
C PRO A 100 4.28 20.33 7.95
N ASN A 101 4.88 19.94 9.08
CA ASN A 101 6.22 19.36 9.09
C ASN A 101 6.28 18.00 8.37
N ILE A 102 5.27 17.14 8.58
CA ILE A 102 5.17 15.82 7.93
C ILE A 102 4.82 16.01 6.45
N LEU A 103 3.88 16.92 6.16
CA LEU A 103 3.51 17.27 4.80
C LEU A 103 4.72 17.72 3.97
N ASN A 104 5.60 18.54 4.54
CA ASN A 104 6.84 18.97 3.89
C ASN A 104 7.78 17.79 3.56
N GLN A 105 7.89 16.79 4.44
CA GLN A 105 8.70 15.58 4.19
C GLN A 105 8.14 14.75 3.03
N VAL A 106 6.80 14.62 2.98
CA VAL A 106 6.11 13.95 1.87
C VAL A 106 6.31 14.72 0.57
N ASP A 107 6.23 16.06 0.60
CA ASP A 107 6.48 16.92 -0.55
C ASP A 107 7.93 16.85 -1.06
N GLU A 108 8.93 16.82 -0.18
CA GLU A 108 10.33 16.61 -0.57
C GLU A 108 10.53 15.26 -1.26
N THR A 109 9.95 14.20 -0.71
CA THR A 109 9.98 12.87 -1.32
C THR A 109 9.29 12.86 -2.70
N PHE A 110 8.16 13.55 -2.81
CA PHE A 110 7.45 13.69 -4.09
C PHE A 110 8.35 14.34 -5.15
N ARG A 111 9.00 15.46 -4.81
CA ARG A 111 9.92 16.14 -5.73
C ARG A 111 11.09 15.23 -6.14
N GLN A 112 11.68 14.50 -5.20
CA GLN A 112 12.75 13.53 -5.51
C GLN A 112 12.27 12.43 -6.49
N LEU A 113 11.04 11.93 -6.35
CA LEU A 113 10.47 10.97 -7.29
C LEU A 113 10.25 11.56 -8.68
N ILE A 114 9.77 12.81 -8.76
CA ILE A 114 9.61 13.51 -10.04
C ILE A 114 10.98 13.64 -10.72
N ASP A 115 11.97 14.18 -10.02
CA ASP A 115 13.30 14.45 -10.56
C ASP A 115 14.01 13.17 -11.01
N MET A 116 13.84 12.07 -10.27
CA MET A 116 14.50 10.80 -10.57
C MET A 116 13.81 10.00 -11.68
N TYR A 117 12.48 9.89 -11.66
CA TYR A 117 11.76 8.92 -12.50
C TYR A 117 11.12 9.54 -13.75
N THR A 118 10.84 10.85 -13.78
CA THR A 118 10.12 11.46 -14.92
C THR A 118 10.92 11.43 -16.21
N CYS A 119 12.26 11.48 -16.10
CA CYS A 119 13.18 11.46 -17.24
C CYS A 119 13.48 10.05 -17.77
N LEU A 120 13.03 8.99 -17.10
CA LEU A 120 13.28 7.62 -17.56
C LEU A 120 12.54 7.32 -18.87
N SER A 121 13.21 6.57 -19.73
CA SER A 121 12.67 6.07 -20.99
C SER A 121 11.60 5.00 -20.78
N ALA A 122 10.81 4.74 -21.82
CA ALA A 122 9.82 3.66 -21.81
C ALA A 122 10.45 2.28 -21.55
N GLY A 123 11.69 2.06 -22.03
CA GLY A 123 12.43 0.82 -21.81
C GLY A 123 12.84 0.62 -20.35
N GLU A 124 13.31 1.68 -19.69
CA GLU A 124 13.66 1.64 -18.27
C GLU A 124 12.42 1.41 -17.39
N PHE A 125 11.31 2.09 -17.68
CA PHE A 125 10.05 1.81 -16.98
C PHE A 125 9.55 0.38 -17.22
N GLN A 126 9.73 -0.16 -18.43
CA GLN A 126 9.39 -1.55 -18.72
C GLN A 126 10.27 -2.52 -17.90
N LEU A 127 11.56 -2.21 -17.72
CA LEU A 127 12.45 -3.00 -16.87
C LEU A 127 12.03 -2.96 -15.39
N ILE A 128 11.65 -1.78 -14.89
CA ILE A 128 11.08 -1.63 -13.54
C ILE A 128 9.81 -2.48 -13.40
N ARG A 129 8.87 -2.35 -14.35
CA ARG A 129 7.63 -3.12 -14.34
C ARG A 129 7.89 -4.62 -14.37
N GLN A 130 8.79 -5.09 -15.24
CA GLN A 130 9.14 -6.50 -15.35
C GLN A 130 9.73 -7.02 -14.04
N THR A 131 10.67 -6.29 -13.44
CA THR A 131 11.28 -6.64 -12.16
C THR A 131 10.23 -6.80 -11.06
N LEU A 132 9.28 -5.87 -10.96
CA LEU A 132 8.17 -5.96 -10.01
C LEU A 132 7.26 -7.17 -10.31
N LEU A 133 6.90 -7.40 -11.57
CA LEU A 133 6.05 -8.53 -11.95
C LEU A 133 6.70 -9.88 -11.65
N ILE A 134 8.01 -10.03 -11.88
CA ILE A 134 8.77 -11.23 -11.51
C ILE A 134 8.77 -11.42 -10.00
N PHE A 135 9.02 -10.35 -9.23
CA PHE A 135 9.05 -10.42 -7.77
C PHE A 135 7.72 -10.96 -7.18
N PHE A 136 6.59 -10.54 -7.74
CA PHE A 136 5.26 -10.95 -7.29
C PHE A 136 4.69 -12.18 -8.03
N GLN A 137 5.38 -12.73 -9.03
CA GLN A 137 4.84 -13.74 -9.95
C GLN A 137 4.21 -14.92 -9.20
N ASP A 138 4.95 -15.49 -8.24
CA ASP A 138 4.57 -16.72 -7.55
C ASP A 138 3.63 -16.51 -6.35
N MET A 139 3.24 -15.26 -6.07
CA MET A 139 2.30 -14.94 -4.99
C MET A 139 0.86 -15.12 -5.45
N HIS A 140 0.19 -16.16 -4.92
CA HIS A 140 -1.17 -16.56 -5.29
C HIS A 140 -2.11 -16.57 -4.08
N ILE A 141 -2.05 -15.50 -3.28
CA ILE A 141 -2.78 -15.42 -2.02
C ILE A 141 -4.21 -14.94 -2.28
N ARG A 142 -5.19 -15.66 -1.73
CA ARG A 142 -6.62 -15.35 -1.88
C ARG A 142 -6.95 -14.12 -1.05
N VAL A 143 -7.54 -13.10 -1.67
CA VAL A 143 -8.00 -11.89 -0.98
C VAL A 143 -9.49 -11.72 -1.19
N SER A 144 -10.23 -11.63 -0.09
CA SER A 144 -11.71 -11.64 -0.12
C SER A 144 -12.32 -10.54 -0.98
N ILE A 145 -11.76 -9.32 -0.98
CA ILE A 145 -12.24 -8.24 -1.84
C ILE A 145 -12.10 -8.58 -3.33
N PHE A 146 -10.99 -9.21 -3.73
CA PHE A 146 -10.75 -9.59 -5.11
C PHE A 146 -11.61 -10.76 -5.58
N LEU A 147 -11.88 -11.71 -4.68
CA LEU A 147 -12.80 -12.82 -4.93
C LEU A 147 -14.24 -12.32 -5.09
N LYS A 148 -14.69 -11.43 -4.18
CA LYS A 148 -16.03 -10.80 -4.25
C LYS A 148 -16.21 -10.02 -5.54
N ASP A 149 -15.17 -9.34 -5.99
CA ASP A 149 -15.17 -8.54 -7.21
C ASP A 149 -15.00 -9.36 -8.49
N LYS A 150 -14.77 -10.69 -8.36
CA LYS A 150 -14.50 -11.61 -9.47
C LYS A 150 -13.28 -11.23 -10.32
N VAL A 151 -12.37 -10.42 -9.77
CA VAL A 151 -11.10 -10.08 -10.40
C VAL A 151 -10.00 -11.06 -10.03
N GLN A 152 -10.27 -11.97 -9.09
CA GLN A 152 -9.39 -13.07 -8.70
C GLN A 152 -10.18 -14.39 -8.68
N ASN A 153 -9.53 -15.46 -9.13
CA ASN A 153 -10.05 -16.82 -9.08
C ASN A 153 -9.83 -17.45 -7.69
N SER A 154 -10.54 -18.53 -7.41
CA SER A 154 -10.36 -19.31 -6.16
C SER A 154 -8.95 -19.87 -5.97
N ASN A 155 -8.15 -19.98 -7.04
CA ASN A 155 -6.75 -20.39 -7.00
C ASN A 155 -5.76 -19.23 -6.76
N GLY A 156 -6.26 -18.03 -6.45
CA GLY A 156 -5.43 -16.84 -6.16
C GLY A 156 -4.88 -16.11 -7.38
N ARG A 157 -5.13 -16.58 -8.62
CA ARG A 157 -4.73 -15.89 -9.86
C ARG A 157 -5.70 -14.79 -10.22
N PHE A 158 -5.17 -13.68 -10.72
CA PHE A 158 -5.97 -12.56 -11.22
C PHE A 158 -6.55 -12.84 -12.61
N VAL A 159 -7.76 -12.33 -12.83
CA VAL A 159 -8.42 -12.27 -14.12
C VAL A 159 -8.26 -10.84 -14.65
N LEU A 160 -7.53 -10.69 -15.74
CA LEU A 160 -7.28 -9.37 -16.32
C LEU A 160 -8.39 -8.98 -17.30
N PRO A 161 -8.79 -7.72 -17.33
CA PRO A 161 -9.79 -7.24 -18.27
C PRO A 161 -9.25 -7.30 -19.70
N ILE A 162 -10.12 -7.68 -20.64
CA ILE A 162 -9.85 -7.72 -22.09
C ILE A 162 -10.47 -6.53 -22.82
N SER A 163 -10.81 -5.45 -22.10
CA SER A 163 -11.53 -4.28 -22.59
C SER A 163 -11.20 -3.08 -21.71
N GLY A 164 -11.49 -1.88 -22.20
CA GLY A 164 -11.24 -0.64 -21.47
C GLY A 164 -10.51 0.41 -22.30
N PRO A 165 -10.10 1.52 -21.67
CA PRO A 165 -9.34 2.55 -22.35
C PRO A 165 -7.98 2.01 -22.80
N VAL A 166 -7.63 2.28 -24.06
CA VAL A 166 -6.27 2.00 -24.53
C VAL A 166 -5.29 3.00 -23.90
N PRO A 167 -4.00 2.63 -23.75
CA PRO A 167 -2.98 3.54 -23.26
C PRO A 167 -2.99 4.91 -23.96
N TRP A 168 -2.73 5.99 -23.22
CA TRP A 168 -2.52 7.31 -23.83
C TRP A 168 -1.41 7.27 -24.89
N GLY A 169 -1.69 7.89 -26.04
CA GLY A 169 -0.79 7.88 -27.20
C GLY A 169 -0.91 6.64 -28.10
N THR A 170 -1.90 5.76 -27.86
CA THR A 170 -2.15 4.59 -28.72
C THR A 170 -3.49 4.68 -29.45
N GLU A 171 -3.55 4.11 -30.65
CA GLU A 171 -4.79 3.98 -31.41
C GLU A 171 -5.64 2.82 -30.87
N VAL A 172 -6.96 2.95 -30.96
CA VAL A 172 -7.89 1.86 -30.61
C VAL A 172 -7.67 0.69 -31.57
N PRO A 173 -7.46 -0.55 -31.08
CA PRO A 173 -7.21 -1.70 -31.94
C PRO A 173 -8.43 -2.03 -32.81
N GLY A 174 -8.17 -2.54 -34.00
CA GLY A 174 -9.21 -2.97 -34.95
C GLY A 174 -9.02 -2.40 -36.35
N LEU A 175 -8.31 -1.27 -36.50
CA LEU A 175 -8.06 -0.68 -37.81
C LEU A 175 -6.84 -1.30 -38.49
N ILE A 176 -7.03 -1.89 -39.68
CA ILE A 176 -5.97 -2.41 -40.54
C ILE A 176 -5.80 -1.48 -41.73
N ARG A 177 -4.60 -0.91 -41.88
CA ARG A 177 -4.21 -0.05 -43.02
C ARG A 177 -3.21 -0.80 -43.89
N MET A 178 -3.45 -0.88 -45.20
CA MET A 178 -2.51 -1.45 -46.17
C MET A 178 -1.92 -0.32 -47.02
N PHE A 179 -0.61 -0.31 -47.17
CA PHE A 179 0.14 0.70 -47.91
C PHE A 179 0.77 0.07 -49.16
N ASN A 180 0.86 0.84 -50.25
CA ASN A 180 1.61 0.43 -51.44
C ASN A 180 3.13 0.68 -51.26
N CYS A 181 3.94 0.35 -52.27
CA CYS A 181 5.39 0.60 -52.27
C CYS A 181 5.77 2.09 -52.25
N ASN A 182 4.85 2.98 -52.57
CA ASN A 182 5.06 4.44 -52.54
C ASN A 182 4.70 5.04 -51.17
N GLY A 183 4.16 4.25 -50.23
CA GLY A 183 3.72 4.71 -48.91
C GLY A 183 2.29 5.25 -48.86
N ASP A 184 1.51 5.17 -49.95
CA ASP A 184 0.12 5.60 -49.98
C ASP A 184 -0.80 4.52 -49.37
N GLU A 185 -1.77 4.94 -48.56
CA GLU A 185 -2.81 4.05 -48.02
C GLU A 185 -3.74 3.61 -49.16
N VAL A 186 -3.70 2.33 -49.51
CA VAL A 186 -4.49 1.76 -50.62
C VAL A 186 -5.74 1.02 -50.14
N LYS A 187 -5.76 0.59 -48.87
CA LYS A 187 -6.90 -0.14 -48.32
C LYS A 187 -7.01 0.04 -46.81
N ARG A 188 -8.26 0.16 -46.37
CA ARG A 188 -8.65 0.19 -44.96
C ARG A 188 -9.64 -0.93 -44.68
N VAL A 189 -9.38 -1.71 -43.64
CA VAL A 189 -10.24 -2.81 -43.19
C VAL A 189 -10.40 -2.71 -41.68
N GLU A 190 -11.56 -3.07 -41.17
CA GLU A 190 -11.82 -3.17 -39.73
C GLU A 190 -11.87 -4.63 -39.29
N PHE A 191 -11.22 -4.91 -38.17
CA PHE A 191 -11.25 -6.18 -37.46
C PHE A 191 -12.06 -6.00 -36.17
N THR A 192 -13.12 -6.78 -36.03
CA THR A 192 -13.93 -6.78 -34.81
C THR A 192 -13.12 -7.38 -33.67
N THR A 193 -12.70 -6.53 -32.73
CA THR A 193 -12.06 -6.99 -31.50
C THR A 193 -13.08 -7.67 -30.58
N GLY A 194 -12.68 -8.72 -29.86
CA GLY A 194 -13.52 -9.37 -28.86
C GLY A 194 -13.75 -8.53 -27.58
N GLY A 195 -13.23 -7.31 -27.54
CA GLY A 195 -13.32 -6.38 -26.41
C GLY A 195 -13.76 -4.99 -26.84
N ASN A 196 -14.34 -4.25 -25.88
CA ASN A 196 -14.77 -2.87 -26.04
C ASN A 196 -13.62 -1.93 -25.65
N TYR A 197 -12.85 -1.50 -26.63
CA TYR A 197 -11.75 -0.57 -26.44
C TYR A 197 -12.21 0.87 -26.70
N VAL A 198 -11.79 1.79 -25.85
CA VAL A 198 -12.11 3.22 -25.99
C VAL A 198 -10.85 4.05 -26.02
N SER A 199 -10.90 5.20 -26.69
CA SER A 199 -9.80 6.15 -26.66
C SER A 199 -9.60 6.70 -25.24
N PRO A 200 -8.36 6.90 -24.79
CA PRO A 200 -8.07 7.50 -23.50
C PRO A 200 -8.54 8.96 -23.48
N GLN A 201 -9.04 9.43 -22.34
CA GLN A 201 -9.60 10.78 -22.24
C GLN A 201 -8.52 11.87 -22.33
N ARG A 202 -7.43 11.72 -21.55
CA ARG A 202 -6.28 12.62 -21.52
C ARG A 202 -5.09 11.97 -20.80
N GLU A 203 -3.91 12.56 -20.92
CA GLU A 203 -2.75 12.15 -20.14
C GLU A 203 -2.87 12.58 -18.67
N GLY A 204 -2.45 11.69 -17.76
CA GLY A 204 -2.36 11.99 -16.33
C GLY A 204 -1.21 12.95 -16.01
N SER A 205 -1.41 13.83 -15.02
CA SER A 205 -0.38 14.75 -14.57
C SER A 205 0.75 14.04 -13.82
N PHE A 206 1.99 14.35 -14.19
CA PHE A 206 3.21 13.94 -13.51
C PHE A 206 3.83 15.06 -12.64
N ASP A 207 3.16 16.22 -12.57
CA ASP A 207 3.62 17.34 -11.74
C ASP A 207 3.28 17.09 -10.26
N LEU A 208 3.81 17.93 -9.37
CA LEU A 208 3.53 17.87 -7.94
C LEU A 208 2.03 17.95 -7.63
N TYR A 209 1.27 18.67 -8.45
CA TYR A 209 -0.18 18.81 -8.37
C TYR A 209 -0.81 18.62 -9.74
N GLY A 210 -1.98 17.97 -9.79
CA GLY A 210 -2.77 17.83 -11.01
C GLY A 210 -3.64 16.58 -10.97
N ASP A 211 -4.56 16.46 -11.94
CA ASP A 211 -5.37 15.25 -12.05
C ASP A 211 -4.53 14.09 -12.61
N ARG A 212 -4.44 12.99 -11.86
CA ARG A 212 -3.73 11.78 -12.29
C ARG A 212 -4.49 11.04 -13.37
N VAL A 213 -5.81 11.21 -13.48
CA VAL A 213 -6.75 10.58 -14.44
C VAL A 213 -6.86 9.06 -14.25
N LEU A 214 -5.74 8.40 -13.94
CA LEU A 214 -5.61 7.02 -13.57
C LEU A 214 -6.23 6.78 -12.18
N LYS A 215 -7.13 5.79 -12.11
CA LYS A 215 -7.77 5.37 -10.85
C LYS A 215 -6.94 4.36 -10.05
N LEU A 216 -5.96 3.72 -10.67
CA LEU A 216 -5.04 2.81 -9.97
C LEU A 216 -4.23 3.58 -8.93
N GLY A 217 -4.00 2.98 -7.76
CA GLY A 217 -3.36 3.65 -6.62
C GLY A 217 -4.32 4.44 -5.71
N THR A 218 -5.62 4.47 -6.04
CA THR A 218 -6.64 5.01 -5.13
C THR A 218 -7.17 3.93 -4.17
N ASN A 219 -7.82 4.34 -3.08
CA ASN A 219 -8.31 3.40 -2.07
C ASN A 219 -9.36 2.43 -2.65
N MET A 220 -9.02 1.14 -2.62
CA MET A 220 -9.82 0.04 -3.18
C MET A 220 -11.06 -0.32 -2.35
N TYR A 221 -11.12 0.18 -1.11
CA TYR A 221 -12.21 0.00 -0.15
C TYR A 221 -13.19 1.17 -0.10
N SER A 222 -12.96 2.23 -0.88
CA SER A 222 -13.89 3.36 -0.95
C SER A 222 -15.26 2.89 -1.46
N VAL A 223 -16.33 3.23 -0.72
CA VAL A 223 -17.72 2.82 -0.98
C VAL A 223 -18.21 3.33 -2.34
N SER A 224 -17.69 4.47 -2.80
CA SER A 224 -17.79 4.94 -4.17
C SER A 224 -16.67 4.31 -5.00
N ARG A 225 -16.90 3.10 -5.50
CA ARG A 225 -16.10 2.61 -6.62
C ARG A 225 -16.66 3.22 -7.91
N PRO A 226 -15.98 4.18 -8.57
CA PRO A 226 -16.22 4.38 -9.98
C PRO A 226 -15.49 3.25 -10.70
N VAL A 227 -16.02 2.03 -10.57
CA VAL A 227 -15.66 0.97 -11.49
C VAL A 227 -16.00 1.55 -12.86
N GLU A 228 -14.99 1.71 -13.72
CA GLU A 228 -15.22 1.89 -15.16
C GLU A 228 -15.69 0.56 -15.73
N THR A 229 -16.82 0.08 -15.21
CA THR A 229 -17.60 -1.01 -15.78
C THR A 229 -18.67 -0.38 -16.62
N HIS A 230 -18.31 -0.10 -17.88
CA HIS A 230 -19.28 -0.27 -18.95
C HIS A 230 -19.48 -1.77 -19.15
N MET A 231 -20.19 -2.39 -18.20
CA MET A 231 -20.91 -3.62 -18.47
C MET A 231 -22.07 -3.21 -19.38
N SER A 232 -21.96 -3.53 -20.67
CA SER A 232 -23.08 -3.40 -21.60
C SER A 232 -24.17 -4.40 -21.22
N GLY A 233 -25.13 -3.92 -20.42
CA GLY A 233 -26.39 -4.56 -20.13
C GLY A 233 -27.41 -3.46 -19.83
N ALA A 234 -28.41 -3.34 -20.70
CA ALA A 234 -29.35 -2.23 -20.74
C ALA A 234 -30.03 -1.90 -19.40
N SER A 235 -30.02 -0.62 -19.01
CA SER A 235 -31.22 0.07 -18.54
C SER A 235 -31.03 1.59 -18.57
N LYS A 236 -32.04 2.30 -19.10
CA LYS A 236 -32.10 3.75 -19.22
C LYS A 236 -32.62 4.37 -17.91
N ASN A 237 -32.11 5.57 -17.60
CA ASN A 237 -32.62 6.58 -16.66
C ASN A 237 -32.43 6.23 -15.17
N LEU A 238 -32.02 7.12 -14.26
CA LEU A 238 -32.44 8.51 -14.09
C LEU A 238 -31.35 9.29 -13.32
N ALA A 239 -31.18 10.57 -13.68
CA ALA A 239 -30.37 11.51 -12.93
C ALA A 239 -30.96 11.78 -11.54
N SER A 240 -30.12 11.73 -10.51
CA SER A 240 -30.30 12.55 -9.31
C SER A 240 -28.94 12.85 -8.69
N HIS A 241 -28.44 14.06 -8.95
CA HIS A 241 -27.53 14.75 -8.07
C HIS A 241 -28.04 14.66 -6.63
N THR A 242 -27.38 13.87 -5.78
CA THR A 242 -27.52 13.98 -4.33
C THR A 242 -26.12 14.22 -3.78
N LYS A 243 -25.90 15.44 -3.27
CA LYS A 243 -24.74 15.76 -2.44
C LYS A 243 -24.80 14.86 -1.21
N GLU A 244 -23.90 13.90 -1.09
CA GLU A 244 -23.81 13.08 0.11
C GLU A 244 -22.95 13.80 1.16
N ASN A 245 -23.61 14.06 2.29
CA ASN A 245 -23.08 14.73 3.46
C ASN A 245 -21.99 13.86 4.13
N ALA A 246 -20.87 14.50 4.46
CA ALA A 246 -19.80 13.97 5.31
C ALA A 246 -20.21 13.89 6.80
N ALA A 247 -21.34 13.25 7.10
CA ALA A 247 -21.78 12.99 8.47
C ALA A 247 -21.78 11.48 8.74
N PRO A 248 -21.08 10.98 9.77
CA PRO A 248 -21.12 9.57 10.12
C PRO A 248 -22.55 9.16 10.50
N ASN A 249 -23.01 8.04 9.94
CA ASN A 249 -24.35 7.50 10.15
C ASN A 249 -24.67 7.44 11.66
N PRO A 250 -25.70 8.16 12.16
CA PRO A 250 -26.00 8.25 13.58
C PRO A 250 -26.33 6.88 14.21
N LEU A 251 -26.84 5.92 13.42
CA LEU A 251 -27.08 4.55 13.90
C LEU A 251 -25.78 3.84 14.30
N ALA A 252 -24.70 3.98 13.52
CA ALA A 252 -23.43 3.31 13.81
C ALA A 252 -22.79 3.83 15.11
N LYS A 253 -23.05 5.11 15.44
CA LYS A 253 -22.61 5.72 16.70
C LYS A 253 -23.39 5.18 17.91
N GLU A 254 -24.68 4.94 17.75
CA GLU A 254 -25.52 4.36 18.82
C GLU A 254 -25.18 2.88 19.08
N GLU A 255 -24.93 2.09 18.03
CA GLU A 255 -24.49 0.69 18.14
C GLU A 255 -23.13 0.56 18.84
N LEU A 256 -22.16 1.41 18.51
CA LEU A 256 -20.85 1.45 19.18
C LEU A 256 -20.95 1.92 20.64
N ASN A 257 -21.85 2.86 20.94
CA ASN A 257 -22.11 3.30 22.31
C ASN A 257 -22.84 2.22 23.13
N PHE A 258 -23.73 1.45 22.51
CA PHE A 258 -24.39 0.31 23.14
C PHE A 258 -23.40 -0.80 23.45
N LEU A 259 -22.48 -1.09 22.52
CA LEU A 259 -21.37 -2.02 22.74
C LEU A 259 -20.45 -1.56 23.89
N ALA A 260 -20.14 -0.26 23.97
CA ALA A 260 -19.36 0.31 25.08
C ALA A 260 -20.08 0.18 26.44
N ARG A 261 -21.42 0.32 26.45
CA ARG A 261 -22.25 0.20 27.65
C ARG A 261 -22.38 -1.25 28.14
N LEU A 262 -22.43 -2.22 27.21
CA LEU A 262 -22.41 -3.65 27.54
C LEU A 262 -21.04 -4.11 28.05
N MET A 263 -19.96 -3.56 27.49
CA MET A 263 -18.58 -3.82 27.93
C MET A 263 -18.25 -3.23 29.31
N GLY A 264 -18.89 -2.13 29.70
CA GLY A 264 -18.70 -1.49 31.01
C GLY A 264 -19.45 -2.12 32.19
N GLY A 265 -20.26 -3.17 31.95
CA GLY A 265 -21.13 -3.79 32.96
C GLY A 265 -20.63 -5.12 33.55
N LEU A 266 -19.48 -5.64 33.11
CA LEU A 266 -18.88 -6.86 33.67
C LEU A 266 -17.78 -6.47 34.66
N GLU A 267 -18.06 -6.64 35.96
CA GLU A 267 -17.01 -6.65 36.98
C GLU A 267 -16.03 -7.79 36.70
N ILE A 268 -14.90 -7.47 36.06
CA ILE A 268 -13.81 -8.41 35.83
C ILE A 268 -13.08 -8.57 37.17
N LYS A 269 -13.29 -9.72 37.83
CA LYS A 269 -12.38 -10.19 38.88
C LYS A 269 -10.96 -10.26 38.30
N LYS A 270 -10.07 -9.42 38.83
CA LYS A 270 -8.65 -9.33 38.47
C LYS A 270 -7.97 -10.72 38.56
N PRO A 271 -7.24 -11.17 37.53
CA PRO A 271 -6.00 -11.89 37.72
C PRO A 271 -4.84 -10.88 37.74
N ASN A 272 -3.88 -11.11 38.63
CA ASN A 272 -2.67 -10.30 38.76
C ASN A 272 -1.85 -10.28 37.46
N GLY A 273 -1.46 -9.08 37.03
CA GLY A 273 -0.35 -8.84 36.11
C GLY A 273 -0.75 -8.51 34.66
N SER A 274 -0.38 -7.30 34.24
CA SER A 274 -0.50 -6.69 32.90
C SER A 274 -1.85 -6.03 32.57
N GLU A 275 -1.77 -4.76 32.14
CA GLU A 275 -2.89 -3.89 31.80
C GLU A 275 -3.79 -4.47 30.69
N PRO A 276 -5.11 -4.18 30.70
CA PRO A 276 -6.02 -4.64 29.67
C PRO A 276 -5.86 -3.80 28.40
N GLY A 277 -5.01 -4.25 27.47
CA GLY A 277 -4.94 -3.71 26.12
C GLY A 277 -6.23 -4.01 25.33
N PHE A 278 -6.77 -3.00 24.64
CA PHE A 278 -7.91 -3.15 23.74
C PHE A 278 -7.51 -3.97 22.49
N ARG A 279 -8.23 -5.06 22.20
CA ARG A 279 -7.93 -5.97 21.09
C ARG A 279 -8.96 -5.80 19.97
N LEU A 280 -8.55 -5.27 18.83
CA LEU A 280 -9.40 -5.09 17.64
C LEU A 280 -9.13 -6.22 16.63
N ASN A 281 -10.16 -7.02 16.31
CA ASN A 281 -10.10 -8.00 15.22
C ASN A 281 -10.48 -7.31 13.90
N LEU A 282 -9.49 -7.11 13.02
CA LEU A 282 -9.65 -6.38 11.75
C LEU A 282 -10.20 -7.23 10.60
N PHE A 283 -10.27 -8.56 10.76
CA PHE A 283 -10.74 -9.49 9.74
C PHE A 283 -11.69 -10.49 10.38
N THR A 284 -12.95 -10.52 9.94
CA THR A 284 -13.97 -11.46 10.41
C THR A 284 -14.27 -12.46 9.30
N THR A 285 -13.78 -13.69 9.42
CA THR A 285 -14.32 -14.95 8.84
C THR A 285 -13.33 -16.10 9.11
N ASP A 286 -13.49 -16.76 10.25
CA ASP A 286 -12.51 -17.75 10.75
C ASP A 286 -12.51 -19.09 9.96
N GLU A 287 -13.62 -19.47 9.32
CA GLU A 287 -13.75 -20.80 8.67
C GLU A 287 -13.08 -20.90 7.29
N GLU A 288 -13.27 -19.90 6.40
CA GLU A 288 -12.55 -19.86 5.11
C GLU A 288 -11.04 -19.60 5.28
N GLU A 289 -10.68 -19.00 6.42
CA GLU A 289 -9.34 -18.63 6.84
C GLU A 289 -8.53 -19.84 7.34
N GLU A 290 -9.15 -20.72 8.13
CA GLU A 290 -8.50 -21.95 8.60
C GLU A 290 -8.13 -22.87 7.42
N TYR A 291 -9.01 -22.93 6.41
CA TYR A 291 -8.73 -23.64 5.15
C TYR A 291 -7.62 -22.97 4.32
N ALA A 292 -7.53 -21.63 4.34
CA ALA A 292 -6.47 -20.88 3.65
C ALA A 292 -5.10 -21.08 4.30
N ALA A 293 -5.05 -21.17 5.63
CA ALA A 293 -3.83 -21.47 6.38
C ALA A 293 -3.33 -22.90 6.09
N LEU A 294 -4.24 -23.86 5.94
CA LEU A 294 -3.93 -25.25 5.61
C LEU A 294 -3.43 -25.46 4.17
N THR A 295 -3.80 -24.56 3.25
CA THR A 295 -3.37 -24.62 1.83
C THR A 295 -2.20 -23.70 1.50
N ARG A 296 -1.62 -23.03 2.51
CA ARG A 296 -0.47 -22.13 2.37
C ARG A 296 0.80 -22.95 2.05
N PRO A 297 1.50 -22.68 0.93
CA PRO A 297 2.82 -23.27 0.67
C PRO A 297 3.81 -22.94 1.80
N GLU A 298 4.65 -23.90 2.22
CA GLU A 298 5.65 -23.68 3.28
C GLU A 298 6.63 -22.53 2.95
N GLU A 299 6.92 -22.29 1.67
CA GLU A 299 7.73 -21.16 1.20
C GLU A 299 7.10 -19.79 1.48
N LEU A 300 5.78 -19.74 1.66
CA LEU A 300 5.04 -18.55 2.08
C LEU A 300 4.74 -18.56 3.59
N SER A 301 5.06 -19.64 4.32
CA SER A 301 4.93 -19.76 5.77
C SER A 301 6.13 -19.12 6.45
N TYR A 302 6.09 -17.80 6.61
CA TYR A 302 7.17 -17.05 7.22
C TYR A 302 7.08 -17.18 8.74
N LYS A 303 7.69 -18.22 9.33
CA LYS A 303 8.06 -18.16 10.75
C LYS A 303 8.91 -16.91 10.93
N VAL A 304 8.45 -15.98 11.75
CA VAL A 304 9.27 -14.86 12.22
C VAL A 304 10.40 -15.45 13.03
N ILE A 305 11.52 -15.72 12.36
CA ILE A 305 12.79 -15.90 13.02
C ILE A 305 13.15 -14.49 13.49
N ASN A 306 13.27 -14.30 14.80
CA ASN A 306 13.96 -13.13 15.36
C ASN A 306 15.34 -13.10 14.70
N ILE A 307 15.49 -12.26 13.68
CA ILE A 307 16.77 -12.06 13.01
C ILE A 307 17.60 -11.31 14.05
N GLN A 308 18.42 -12.04 14.82
CA GLN A 308 19.56 -11.44 15.46
C GLN A 308 20.38 -10.81 14.34
N ALA A 309 20.42 -9.48 14.34
CA ALA A 309 20.99 -8.62 13.29
C ALA A 309 22.48 -8.88 12.99
N THR A 310 23.13 -9.82 13.69
CA THR A 310 24.54 -10.13 13.53
C THR A 310 24.85 -11.03 12.32
N GLN A 311 23.91 -11.87 11.87
CA GLN A 311 24.20 -12.87 10.83
C GLN A 311 23.84 -12.42 9.41
N ASP A 312 22.76 -11.64 9.24
CA ASP A 312 22.37 -11.06 7.93
C ASP A 312 23.17 -9.77 7.57
N GLN A 313 23.89 -9.18 8.54
CA GLN A 313 24.83 -8.07 8.32
C GLN A 313 25.95 -8.40 7.33
N GLN A 314 26.31 -9.68 7.20
CA GLN A 314 27.38 -10.12 6.30
C GLN A 314 26.93 -10.24 4.84
N GLN A 315 25.62 -10.35 4.55
CA GLN A 315 25.13 -10.54 3.18
C GLN A 315 24.61 -9.26 2.50
N ASN A 316 24.19 -8.23 3.24
CA ASN A 316 23.67 -7.02 2.61
C ASN A 316 23.86 -5.75 3.47
N LYS A 317 24.95 -5.00 3.18
CA LYS A 317 25.34 -3.79 3.92
C LYS A 317 24.29 -2.66 3.83
N GLU A 318 23.60 -2.56 2.70
CA GLU A 318 22.58 -1.53 2.48
C GLU A 318 21.33 -1.80 3.34
N LEU A 319 20.90 -3.07 3.44
CA LEU A 319 19.81 -3.45 4.35
C LEU A 319 20.16 -3.18 5.81
N ALA A 320 21.40 -3.46 6.23
CA ALA A 320 21.85 -3.17 7.59
C ALA A 320 21.79 -1.66 7.90
N ARG A 321 22.13 -0.82 6.91
CA ARG A 321 22.07 0.64 7.03
C ARG A 321 20.62 1.13 7.18
N ILE A 322 19.72 0.65 6.32
CA ILE A 322 18.29 0.96 6.39
C ILE A 322 17.67 0.48 7.70
N MET A 323 18.03 -0.73 8.15
CA MET A 323 17.57 -1.24 9.45
C MET A 323 18.09 -0.39 10.60
N GLY A 324 19.32 0.13 10.53
CA GLY A 324 19.84 1.08 11.52
C GLY A 324 19.06 2.39 11.59
N GLU A 325 18.50 2.87 10.48
CA GLU A 325 17.72 4.12 10.47
C GLU A 325 16.32 3.99 11.13
N PHE A 326 15.80 2.76 11.27
CA PHE A 326 14.58 2.50 12.02
C PHE A 326 14.81 2.34 13.53
N GLU A 327 16.06 2.21 13.97
CA GLU A 327 16.39 2.17 15.39
C GLU A 327 16.36 3.62 15.91
N VAL A 328 15.23 3.98 16.51
CA VAL A 328 15.17 5.16 17.37
C VAL A 328 16.20 4.93 18.46
N ALA A 329 17.26 5.73 18.46
CA ALA A 329 18.13 5.82 19.61
C ALA A 329 17.27 6.27 20.79
N ASP A 330 16.86 5.33 21.62
CA ASP A 330 16.59 5.62 23.03
C ASP A 330 17.86 6.32 23.52
N GLN A 331 17.81 7.64 23.62
CA GLN A 331 18.77 8.32 24.47
C GLN A 331 18.62 7.64 25.83
N PRO A 332 19.68 7.06 26.40
CA PRO A 332 19.61 6.64 27.78
C PRO A 332 19.33 7.92 28.56
N SER A 333 18.11 8.06 29.05
CA SER A 333 17.86 8.89 30.21
C SER A 333 18.82 8.36 31.27
N GLN A 334 19.95 9.05 31.45
CA GLN A 334 20.86 8.79 32.55
C GLN A 334 20.03 9.02 33.81
N SER A 335 19.44 7.95 34.34
CA SER A 335 19.05 7.91 35.73
C SER A 335 20.34 7.92 36.50
N ILE A 336 20.86 9.13 36.76
CA ILE A 336 21.85 9.36 37.80
C ILE A 336 21.14 8.95 39.09
N SER A 337 21.40 7.71 39.49
CA SER A 337 21.06 7.21 40.82
C SER A 337 21.83 8.07 41.80
N LYS A 338 21.11 8.85 42.61
CA LYS A 338 21.66 9.70 43.68
C LYS A 338 22.49 8.94 44.73
N GLY A 339 22.67 7.62 44.59
CA GLY A 339 23.51 6.80 45.45
C GLY A 339 24.98 6.70 45.00
N ASP A 340 25.28 6.87 43.70
CA ASP A 340 26.63 6.62 43.18
C ASP A 340 27.59 7.80 43.44
N ASP A 341 27.05 9.01 43.62
CA ASP A 341 27.82 10.24 43.89
C ASP A 341 28.34 10.31 45.34
N LEU A 342 27.70 9.58 46.27
CA LEU A 342 28.10 9.54 47.68
C LEU A 342 29.25 8.57 47.95
N LEU A 343 29.36 7.49 47.15
CA LEU A 343 30.48 6.54 47.25
C LEU A 343 31.79 7.17 46.74
N ALA A 344 31.71 8.00 45.69
CA ALA A 344 32.88 8.66 45.13
C ALA A 344 33.50 9.72 46.07
N MET A 345 32.72 10.32 46.98
CA MET A 345 33.23 11.29 47.95
C MET A 345 33.90 10.66 49.19
N MET A 346 33.78 9.35 49.40
CA MET A 346 34.45 8.66 50.53
C MET A 346 35.83 8.13 50.18
N ASP A 347 36.17 8.04 48.88
CA ASP A 347 37.50 7.62 48.41
C ASP A 347 38.50 8.80 48.28
N GLU A 348 38.07 10.04 48.53
CA GLU A 348 38.93 11.25 48.52
C GLU A 348 39.23 11.83 49.92
N LEU A 349 39.21 11.02 50.98
CA LEU A 349 39.64 11.43 52.33
C LEU A 349 40.89 10.71 52.84
#